data_AF-A0A8B6DPJ6-F1
#
_entry.id   AF-A0A8B6DPJ6-F1
#
_cell.length_a   1.000
_cell.length_b   1.000
_cell.length_c   1.000
_cell.angle_alpha   90.00
_cell.angle_beta   90.00
_cell.angle_gamma   90.00
#
_symmetry.space_group_name_H-M   'P 1'
#
loop_
_entity.id
_entity.type
_entity.pdbx_description
1 polymer ?
#
loop_
_entity_poly.entity_id
_entity_poly.type
_entity_poly.pdbx_seq_one_letter_code
_entity_poly.pdbx_strand_id
1 'polypeptide(L)'
;MVLCALHLISTLVQYNKVVSSLCICTEGCVLLNMYQACTDLIETETGESMLVIGKLVLEILLSIQNVHKGGIVLLCEAGCNCSIKVVQTVVLLVHKLLNIYENSQNQSILDDIIKGLQLLHIMSQKQNNFAENHFHVEHQYVQFVCGLLKVLKDLPGNYESEIMAIGDLWDFNQDDSEIQESDEEPG
;
A
#
# COMPACT_ATOMS: atom_id res chain seq x y z
N MET A 1 -14.05 15.70 -9.99
CA MET A 1 -13.62 16.57 -8.88
C MET A 1 -12.49 15.97 -8.07
N VAL A 2 -12.59 14.71 -7.63
CA VAL A 2 -11.53 14.04 -6.83
C VAL A 2 -10.17 14.05 -7.54
N LEU A 3 -10.12 13.71 -8.84
CA LEU A 3 -8.87 13.78 -9.61
C LEU A 3 -8.21 15.17 -9.61
N CYS A 4 -9.00 16.25 -9.70
CA CYS A 4 -8.47 17.62 -9.61
C CYS A 4 -7.91 17.92 -8.22
N ALA A 5 -8.58 17.44 -7.17
CA ALA A 5 -8.09 17.57 -5.80
C ALA A 5 -6.76 16.81 -5.61
N LEU A 6 -6.63 15.60 -6.18
CA LEU A 6 -5.38 14.85 -6.15
C LEU A 6 -4.24 15.59 -6.87
N HIS A 7 -4.50 16.19 -8.05
CA HIS A 7 -3.48 16.98 -8.75
C HIS A 7 -3.04 18.20 -7.93
N LEU A 8 -3.99 18.87 -7.28
CA LEU A 8 -3.69 19.98 -6.39
C LEU A 8 -2.84 19.50 -5.20
N ILE A 9 -3.21 18.40 -4.55
CA ILE A 9 -2.45 17.83 -3.43
C ILE A 9 -1.04 17.44 -3.88
N SER A 10 -0.89 16.76 -5.03
CA SER A 10 0.42 16.38 -5.60
C SER A 10 1.35 17.59 -5.79
N THR A 11 0.79 18.73 -6.21
CA THR A 11 1.54 19.99 -6.32
C THR A 11 1.92 20.55 -4.94
N LEU A 12 1.02 20.45 -3.96
CA LEU A 12 1.18 21.05 -2.64
C LEU A 12 2.12 20.25 -1.72
N VAL A 13 2.19 18.93 -1.86
CA VAL A 13 3.05 18.07 -1.01
C VAL A 13 4.55 18.30 -1.22
N GLN A 14 4.93 19.10 -2.21
CA GLN A 14 6.29 19.59 -2.40
C GLN A 14 6.74 20.59 -1.32
N TYR A 15 5.81 21.10 -0.50
CA TYR A 15 6.09 22.09 0.53
C TYR A 15 5.95 21.50 1.95
N ASN A 16 7.06 21.43 2.67
CA ASN A 16 7.13 20.84 4.03
C ASN A 16 6.04 21.36 4.99
N LYS A 17 5.77 22.68 4.99
CA LYS A 17 4.73 23.28 5.85
C LYS A 17 3.32 22.78 5.51
N VAL A 18 3.06 22.52 4.23
CA VAL A 18 1.77 21.98 3.79
C VAL A 18 1.66 20.54 4.25
N VAL A 19 2.70 19.72 4.04
CA VAL A 19 2.73 18.31 4.49
C VAL A 19 2.41 18.19 5.97
N SER A 20 3.03 19.01 6.83
CA SER A 20 2.75 19.02 8.28
C SER A 20 1.30 19.38 8.64
N SER A 21 0.53 19.97 7.72
CA SER A 21 -0.86 20.38 7.92
C SER A 21 -1.90 19.42 7.33
N LEU A 22 -1.47 18.41 6.56
CA LEU A 22 -2.39 17.47 5.91
C LEU A 22 -3.05 16.50 6.90
N CYS A 23 -2.37 16.22 8.02
CA CYS A 23 -2.90 15.45 9.14
C CYS A 23 -2.96 16.35 10.38
N ILE A 24 -4.17 16.63 10.86
CA ILE A 24 -4.43 17.42 12.07
C ILE A 24 -4.93 16.54 13.24
N CYS A 25 -4.74 15.22 13.15
CA CYS A 25 -5.17 14.23 14.16
C CYS A 25 -6.67 14.28 14.51
N THR A 26 -7.53 14.53 13.52
CA THR A 26 -9.00 14.46 13.64
C THR A 26 -9.61 13.73 12.44
N GLU A 27 -10.92 13.45 12.47
CA GLU A 27 -11.63 12.88 11.29
C GLU A 27 -11.69 13.84 10.09
N GLY A 28 -11.36 15.13 10.28
CA GLY A 28 -11.32 16.14 9.22
C GLY A 28 -9.98 16.24 8.48
N CYS A 29 -9.05 15.30 8.67
CA CYS A 29 -7.74 15.36 8.01
C CYS A 29 -7.87 15.34 6.49
N VAL A 30 -7.08 16.18 5.81
CA VAL A 30 -7.01 16.18 4.34
C VAL A 30 -6.53 14.81 3.84
N LEU A 31 -5.54 14.21 4.52
CA LEU A 31 -5.08 12.85 4.18
C LEU A 31 -6.17 11.80 4.32
N LEU A 32 -6.92 11.82 5.43
CA LEU A 32 -7.97 10.83 5.65
C LEU A 32 -9.06 10.90 4.57
N ASN A 33 -9.53 12.12 4.29
CA ASN A 33 -10.51 12.35 3.23
C ASN A 33 -9.97 11.95 1.85
N MET A 34 -8.69 12.19 1.60
CA MET A 34 -8.03 11.76 0.37
C MET A 34 -8.01 10.23 0.25
N TYR A 35 -7.59 9.51 1.31
CA TYR A 35 -7.55 8.05 1.30
C TYR A 35 -8.93 7.41 1.10
N GLN A 36 -9.95 7.95 1.75
CA GLN A 36 -11.33 7.51 1.57
C GLN A 36 -11.78 7.69 0.13
N ALA A 37 -11.64 8.91 -0.41
CA ALA A 37 -12.01 9.20 -1.79
C ALA A 37 -11.21 8.39 -2.82
N CYS A 38 -9.93 8.11 -2.55
CA CYS A 38 -9.09 7.27 -3.42
C CYS A 38 -9.53 5.82 -3.37
N THR A 39 -9.89 5.30 -2.21
CA THR A 39 -10.34 3.91 -2.04
C THR A 39 -11.57 3.64 -2.90
N ASP A 40 -12.57 4.52 -2.84
CA ASP A 40 -13.77 4.43 -3.68
C ASP A 40 -13.40 4.46 -5.18
N LEU A 41 -12.51 5.38 -5.58
CA LEU A 41 -12.05 5.48 -6.96
C LEU A 41 -11.32 4.24 -7.45
N ILE A 42 -10.42 3.66 -6.64
CA ILE A 42 -9.63 2.46 -7.00
C ILE A 42 -10.56 1.28 -7.30
N GLU A 43 -11.65 1.15 -6.54
CA GLU A 43 -12.63 0.11 -6.76
C GLU A 43 -13.39 0.32 -8.07
N THR A 44 -13.84 1.55 -8.35
CA THR A 44 -14.73 1.85 -9.49
C THR A 44 -14.01 2.07 -10.82
N GLU A 45 -12.81 2.65 -10.80
CA GLU A 45 -12.09 3.05 -12.02
C GLU A 45 -11.34 1.87 -12.66
N THR A 46 -11.16 1.95 -13.98
CA THR A 46 -10.50 0.91 -14.78
C THR A 46 -9.67 1.53 -15.91
N GLY A 47 -8.79 0.73 -16.52
CA GLY A 47 -8.01 1.16 -17.69
C GLY A 47 -7.07 2.33 -17.39
N GLU A 48 -6.95 3.26 -18.35
CA GLU A 48 -6.01 4.39 -18.29
C GLU A 48 -6.29 5.34 -17.10
N SER A 49 -7.57 5.62 -16.81
CA SER A 49 -7.95 6.45 -15.66
C SER A 49 -7.38 5.91 -14.34
N MET A 50 -7.45 4.59 -14.16
CA MET A 50 -6.92 3.92 -12.96
C MET A 50 -5.39 4.04 -12.87
N LEU A 51 -4.68 3.96 -14.00
CA LEU A 51 -3.22 4.15 -14.03
C LEU A 51 -2.83 5.58 -13.64
N VAL A 52 -3.55 6.58 -14.13
CA VAL A 52 -3.32 7.99 -13.77
C VAL A 52 -3.55 8.21 -12.29
N ILE A 53 -4.67 7.71 -11.75
CA ILE A 53 -4.99 7.82 -10.32
C ILE A 53 -3.91 7.13 -9.48
N GLY A 54 -3.55 5.90 -9.85
CA GLY A 54 -2.55 5.13 -9.11
C GLY A 54 -1.20 5.80 -9.03
N LYS A 55 -0.69 6.29 -10.16
CA LYS A 55 0.56 7.03 -10.22
C LYS A 55 0.52 8.29 -9.35
N LEU A 56 -0.59 9.03 -9.40
CA LEU A 56 -0.74 10.28 -8.66
C LEU A 56 -0.81 10.04 -7.15
N VAL A 57 -1.51 9.00 -6.70
CA VAL A 57 -1.56 8.62 -5.28
C VAL A 57 -0.18 8.20 -4.78
N LEU A 58 0.55 7.38 -5.53
CA LEU A 58 1.92 6.99 -5.17
C LEU A 58 2.85 8.20 -5.13
N GLU A 59 2.77 9.11 -6.10
CA GLU A 59 3.56 10.34 -6.14
C GLU A 59 3.32 11.21 -4.91
N ILE A 60 2.06 11.36 -4.48
CA ILE A 60 1.71 12.12 -3.28
C ILE A 60 2.37 11.49 -2.05
N LEU A 61 2.22 10.17 -1.87
CA LEU A 61 2.73 9.45 -0.70
C LEU A 61 4.26 9.48 -0.62
N LEU A 62 4.93 9.21 -1.74
CA LEU A 62 6.39 9.27 -1.84
C LEU A 62 6.90 10.69 -1.63
N SER A 63 6.19 11.71 -2.12
CA SER A 63 6.56 13.12 -1.88
C SER A 63 6.44 13.48 -0.40
N ILE A 64 5.37 13.06 0.28
CA ILE A 64 5.21 13.26 1.73
C ILE A 64 6.38 12.63 2.49
N GLN A 65 6.73 11.38 2.15
CA GLN A 65 7.84 10.66 2.76
C GLN A 65 9.17 11.40 2.59
N ASN A 66 9.46 11.93 1.39
CA ASN A 66 10.75 12.49 1.03
C ASN A 66 10.93 13.96 1.44
N VAL A 67 9.86 14.76 1.41
CA VAL A 67 9.93 16.21 1.67
C VAL A 67 9.95 16.54 3.16
N HIS A 68 9.28 15.74 3.98
CA HIS A 68 9.13 16.00 5.41
C HIS A 68 10.06 15.08 6.22
N LYS A 69 10.87 15.63 7.13
CA LYS A 69 11.83 14.86 7.97
C LYS A 69 11.17 13.77 8.82
N GLY A 70 9.89 13.91 9.13
CA GLY A 70 9.05 12.89 9.76
C GLY A 70 7.89 12.44 8.87
N GLY A 71 8.06 12.48 7.54
CA GLY A 71 6.99 12.20 6.58
C GLY A 71 6.45 10.78 6.73
N ILE A 72 7.34 9.80 6.91
CA ILE A 72 6.92 8.43 7.18
C ILE A 72 6.17 8.30 8.51
N VAL A 73 6.62 9.02 9.56
CA VAL A 73 5.93 9.07 10.86
C VAL A 73 4.54 9.70 10.71
N LEU A 74 4.41 10.75 9.90
CA LEU A 74 3.12 11.38 9.61
C LEU A 74 2.14 10.42 8.91
N LEU A 75 2.65 9.57 8.01
CA LEU A 75 1.86 8.53 7.35
C LEU A 75 1.54 7.37 8.31
N CYS A 76 2.49 6.95 9.15
CA CYS A 76 2.43 5.69 9.88
C CYS A 76 1.87 5.81 11.30
N GLU A 77 2.13 6.93 11.98
CA GLU A 77 1.92 7.11 13.43
C GLU A 77 0.98 8.30 13.72
N ALA A 78 0.11 8.64 12.76
CA ALA A 78 -0.93 9.64 12.98
C ALA A 78 -1.84 9.22 14.15
N GLY A 79 -2.15 10.17 15.05
CA GLY A 79 -3.09 9.96 16.16
C GLY A 79 -4.56 9.84 15.75
N CYS A 80 -4.85 9.69 14.45
CA CYS A 80 -6.17 9.48 13.87
C CYS A 80 -6.13 8.36 12.82
N ASN A 81 -7.26 8.07 12.18
CA ASN A 81 -7.41 6.96 11.22
C ASN A 81 -6.56 7.06 9.93
N CYS A 82 -5.76 8.11 9.74
CA CYS A 82 -4.86 8.26 8.58
C CYS A 82 -3.90 7.07 8.44
N SER A 83 -3.33 6.60 9.55
CA SER A 83 -2.33 5.52 9.56
C SER A 83 -2.89 4.16 9.16
N ILE A 84 -4.15 3.89 9.52
CA ILE A 84 -4.87 2.70 9.10
C ILE A 84 -5.23 2.82 7.61
N LYS A 85 -5.83 3.95 7.22
CA LYS A 85 -6.36 4.11 5.87
C LYS A 85 -5.29 4.21 4.80
N VAL A 86 -4.11 4.75 5.11
CA VAL A 86 -3.01 4.78 4.12
C VAL A 86 -2.58 3.37 3.73
N VAL A 87 -2.46 2.43 4.69
CA VAL A 87 -2.09 1.04 4.39
C VAL A 87 -3.15 0.40 3.50
N GLN A 88 -4.43 0.54 3.86
CA GLN A 88 -5.54 -0.03 3.10
C GLN A 88 -5.59 0.52 1.67
N THR A 89 -5.43 1.83 1.51
CA THR A 89 -5.40 2.48 0.19
C THR A 89 -4.22 1.99 -0.65
N VAL A 90 -3.02 1.86 -0.07
CA VAL A 90 -1.85 1.38 -0.82
C VAL A 90 -2.03 -0.08 -1.23
N VAL A 91 -2.53 -0.96 -0.34
CA VAL A 91 -2.83 -2.37 -0.65
C VAL A 91 -3.81 -2.50 -1.81
N LEU A 92 -4.96 -1.81 -1.73
CA LEU A 92 -5.97 -1.85 -2.79
C LEU A 92 -5.41 -1.33 -4.11
N LEU A 93 -4.60 -0.27 -4.04
CA LEU A 93 -3.96 0.30 -5.21
C LEU A 93 -3.01 -0.69 -5.88
N VAL A 94 -2.05 -1.25 -5.15
CA VAL A 94 -1.05 -2.17 -5.74
C VAL A 94 -1.69 -3.45 -6.23
N HIS A 95 -2.70 -3.97 -5.52
CA HIS A 95 -3.49 -5.11 -5.98
C HIS A 95 -4.21 -4.81 -7.31
N LYS A 96 -4.85 -3.64 -7.43
CA LYS A 96 -5.50 -3.22 -8.68
C LYS A 96 -4.49 -3.06 -9.82
N LEU A 97 -3.34 -2.44 -9.55
CA LEU A 97 -2.28 -2.28 -10.55
C LEU A 97 -1.70 -3.62 -10.98
N LEU A 98 -1.53 -4.59 -10.07
CA LEU A 98 -1.08 -5.94 -10.39
C LEU A 98 -2.03 -6.63 -11.37
N ASN A 99 -3.34 -6.57 -11.12
CA ASN A 99 -4.34 -7.11 -12.03
C ASN A 99 -4.26 -6.47 -13.44
N ILE A 100 -3.97 -5.17 -13.54
CA ILE A 100 -3.78 -4.50 -14.84
C ILE A 100 -2.45 -4.90 -15.49
N TYR A 101 -1.40 -5.06 -14.70
CA TYR A 101 -0.09 -5.53 -15.16
C TYR A 101 -0.19 -6.93 -15.74
N GLU A 102 -0.86 -7.88 -15.10
CA GLU A 102 -0.97 -9.25 -15.58
C GLU A 102 -1.55 -9.33 -17.00
N ASN A 103 -2.47 -8.44 -17.34
CA ASN A 103 -3.11 -8.36 -18.65
C ASN A 103 -2.29 -7.59 -19.69
N SER A 104 -1.50 -6.58 -19.27
CA SER A 104 -0.80 -5.67 -20.17
C SER A 104 0.69 -5.95 -20.31
N GLN A 105 1.29 -6.59 -19.30
CA GLN A 105 2.73 -6.80 -19.12
C GLN A 105 3.54 -5.51 -19.26
N ASN A 106 2.94 -4.36 -18.93
CA ASN A 106 3.58 -3.06 -19.07
C ASN A 106 4.54 -2.78 -17.90
N GLN A 107 5.82 -2.67 -18.22
CA GLN A 107 6.88 -2.42 -17.25
C GLN A 107 6.66 -1.16 -16.39
N SER A 108 6.08 -0.09 -16.93
CA SER A 108 5.83 1.12 -16.13
C SER A 108 4.86 0.88 -14.98
N ILE A 109 3.91 -0.05 -15.15
CA ILE A 109 2.97 -0.45 -14.10
C ILE A 109 3.70 -1.27 -13.04
N LEU A 110 4.60 -2.16 -13.46
CA LEU A 110 5.44 -2.92 -12.53
C LEU A 110 6.30 -2.00 -11.66
N ASP A 111 6.90 -0.97 -12.26
CA ASP A 111 7.69 0.01 -11.51
C ASP A 111 6.85 0.74 -10.45
N ASP A 112 5.58 1.05 -10.75
CA ASP A 112 4.65 1.66 -9.80
C ASP A 112 4.19 0.67 -8.71
N ILE A 113 3.98 -0.61 -9.06
CA ILE A 113 3.72 -1.67 -8.07
C ILE A 113 4.90 -1.81 -7.11
N ILE A 114 6.13 -1.82 -7.60
CA ILE A 114 7.35 -1.93 -6.78
C ILE A 114 7.48 -0.74 -5.82
N LYS A 115 7.17 0.49 -6.26
CA LYS A 115 7.13 1.65 -5.35
C LYS A 115 6.10 1.48 -4.24
N GLY A 116 4.92 0.93 -4.58
CA GLY A 116 3.90 0.62 -3.60
C GLY A 116 4.32 -0.47 -2.61
N LEU A 117 5.00 -1.52 -3.09
CA LEU A 117 5.62 -2.56 -2.25
C LEU A 117 6.61 -1.94 -1.25
N GLN A 118 7.51 -1.08 -1.74
CA GLN A 118 8.50 -0.40 -0.90
C GLN A 118 7.83 0.48 0.17
N LEU A 119 6.76 1.20 -0.18
CA LEU A 119 5.97 1.95 0.79
C LEU A 119 5.38 1.03 1.88
N LEU A 120 4.76 -0.08 1.49
CA LEU A 120 4.19 -1.05 2.43
C LEU A 120 5.24 -1.67 3.34
N HIS A 121 6.40 -2.04 2.80
CA HIS A 121 7.52 -2.60 3.57
C HIS A 121 8.09 -1.60 4.58
N ILE A 122 8.21 -0.33 4.19
CA ILE A 122 8.63 0.71 5.14
C ILE A 122 7.55 0.93 6.21
N MET A 123 6.26 0.92 5.84
CA MET A 123 5.16 1.05 6.79
C MET A 123 5.12 -0.11 7.79
N SER A 124 5.34 -1.35 7.34
CA SER A 124 5.35 -2.53 8.23
C SER A 124 6.48 -2.48 9.25
N GLN A 125 7.63 -1.90 8.89
CA GLN A 125 8.75 -1.69 9.81
C GLN A 125 8.53 -0.55 10.83
N LYS A 126 7.57 0.35 10.58
CA LYS A 126 7.30 1.52 11.43
C LYS A 126 6.04 1.38 12.27
N GLN A 127 5.03 0.68 11.76
CA GLN A 127 3.75 0.52 12.45
C GLN A 127 3.73 -0.75 13.28
N ASN A 128 3.54 -0.63 14.59
CA ASN A 128 3.37 -1.80 15.47
C ASN A 128 2.11 -2.61 15.13
N ASN A 129 1.09 -1.98 14.55
CA ASN A 129 -0.21 -2.59 14.27
C ASN A 129 -0.44 -2.78 12.76
N PHE A 130 0.62 -2.98 11.98
CA PHE A 130 0.50 -3.11 10.52
C PHE A 130 -0.48 -4.21 10.09
N ALA A 131 -0.45 -5.36 10.76
CA ALA A 131 -1.38 -6.48 10.53
C ALA A 131 -2.85 -6.08 10.72
N GLU A 132 -3.16 -5.39 11.83
CA GLU A 132 -4.51 -4.87 12.09
C GLU A 132 -4.92 -3.83 11.05
N ASN A 133 -3.98 -3.00 10.60
CA ASN A 133 -4.25 -1.90 9.68
C ASN A 133 -4.70 -2.40 8.29
N HIS A 134 -4.21 -3.54 7.82
CA HIS A 134 -4.63 -4.12 6.54
C HIS A 134 -5.73 -5.18 6.67
N PHE A 135 -6.22 -5.52 7.87
CA PHE A 135 -7.22 -6.57 8.09
C PHE A 135 -8.46 -6.45 7.19
N HIS A 136 -9.00 -5.24 7.04
CA HIS A 136 -10.19 -5.01 6.20
C HIS A 136 -9.96 -5.22 4.69
N VAL A 137 -8.71 -5.34 4.26
CA VAL A 137 -8.31 -5.59 2.87
C VAL A 137 -7.37 -6.79 2.77
N GLU A 138 -7.45 -7.71 3.73
CA GLU A 138 -6.56 -8.86 3.87
C GLU A 138 -6.56 -9.74 2.62
N HIS A 139 -7.72 -9.99 2.02
CA HIS A 139 -7.80 -10.78 0.80
C HIS A 139 -7.00 -10.14 -0.36
N GLN A 140 -7.13 -8.82 -0.56
CA GLN A 140 -6.40 -8.09 -1.59
C GLN A 140 -4.91 -8.02 -1.26
N TYR A 141 -4.57 -7.88 0.02
CA TYR A 141 -3.19 -7.96 0.50
C TYR A 141 -2.57 -9.29 0.12
N VAL A 142 -3.25 -10.40 0.42
CA VAL A 142 -2.77 -11.74 0.13
C VAL A 142 -2.57 -11.98 -1.36
N GLN A 143 -3.58 -11.64 -2.16
CA GLN A 143 -3.50 -11.76 -3.62
C GLN A 143 -2.37 -10.92 -4.21
N PHE A 144 -2.17 -9.70 -3.70
CA PHE A 144 -1.06 -8.85 -4.10
C PHE A 144 0.29 -9.49 -3.79
N VAL A 145 0.52 -9.93 -2.55
CA VAL A 145 1.82 -10.45 -2.11
C VAL A 145 2.18 -11.73 -2.86
N CYS A 146 1.26 -12.70 -2.93
CA CYS A 146 1.49 -13.95 -3.67
C CYS A 146 1.64 -13.71 -5.17
N GLY A 147 0.77 -12.87 -5.74
CA GLY A 147 0.77 -12.60 -7.18
C GLY A 147 2.04 -11.87 -7.63
N LEU A 148 2.46 -10.85 -6.88
CA LEU A 148 3.69 -10.13 -7.18
C LEU A 148 4.93 -11.04 -7.02
N LEU A 149 4.97 -11.88 -5.98
CA LEU A 149 6.06 -12.84 -5.80
C LEU A 149 6.23 -13.76 -7.01
N LYS A 150 5.11 -14.25 -7.54
CA LYS A 150 5.10 -15.09 -8.75
C LYS A 150 5.61 -14.31 -9.96
N VAL A 151 5.09 -13.10 -10.20
CA VAL A 151 5.52 -12.22 -11.28
C VAL A 151 7.03 -11.97 -11.24
N LEU A 152 7.57 -11.59 -10.09
CA LEU A 152 8.99 -11.24 -9.98
C LEU A 152 9.92 -12.45 -10.15
N LYS A 153 9.47 -13.66 -9.76
CA LYS A 153 10.23 -14.91 -9.98
C LYS A 153 10.25 -15.34 -11.45
N ASP A 154 9.18 -15.06 -12.19
CA ASP A 154 9.04 -15.45 -13.59
C ASP A 154 9.73 -14.45 -14.56
N LEU A 155 9.98 -13.21 -14.11
CA LEU A 155 10.60 -12.18 -14.93
C LEU A 155 12.12 -12.33 -15.04
N PRO A 156 12.71 -12.10 -16.23
CA PRO A 156 14.16 -11.99 -16.38
C PRO A 156 14.63 -10.65 -15.77
N GLY A 157 15.05 -10.65 -14.51
CA GLY A 157 15.58 -9.48 -13.82
C GLY A 157 16.14 -9.81 -12.44
N ASN A 158 16.89 -8.87 -11.85
CA ASN A 158 17.29 -8.98 -10.45
C ASN A 158 16.26 -8.26 -9.57
N TYR A 159 15.39 -9.04 -8.95
CA TYR A 159 14.37 -8.57 -8.02
C TYR A 159 14.56 -9.17 -6.62
N GLU A 160 15.80 -9.53 -6.26
CA GLU A 160 16.11 -10.16 -4.96
C GLU A 160 15.66 -9.29 -3.78
N SER A 161 15.88 -7.97 -3.87
CA SER A 161 15.44 -7.01 -2.84
C SER A 161 13.93 -6.98 -2.65
N GLU A 162 13.17 -6.95 -3.75
CA GLU A 162 11.72 -6.92 -3.75
C GLU A 162 11.14 -8.23 -3.25
N ILE A 163 11.74 -9.36 -3.64
CA ILE A 163 11.36 -10.69 -3.16
C ILE A 163 11.61 -10.82 -1.65
N MET A 164 12.71 -10.28 -1.12
CA MET A 164 12.96 -10.23 0.32
C MET A 164 11.93 -9.35 1.04
N ALA A 165 11.62 -8.16 0.50
CA ALA A 165 10.60 -7.28 1.07
C ALA A 165 9.21 -7.93 1.11
N ILE A 166 8.85 -8.71 0.07
CA ILE A 166 7.65 -9.54 0.06
C ILE A 166 7.70 -10.59 1.17
N GLY A 167 8.85 -11.25 1.36
CA GLY A 167 9.01 -12.24 2.43
C GLY A 167 8.83 -11.67 3.83
N ASP A 168 9.34 -10.46 4.08
CA ASP A 168 9.15 -9.74 5.34
C ASP A 168 7.69 -9.34 5.58
N LEU A 169 6.96 -9.05 4.49
CA LEU A 169 5.54 -8.69 4.53
C LEU A 169 4.63 -9.90 4.74
N TRP A 170 4.92 -11.01 4.06
CA TRP A 170 4.10 -12.22 4.09
C TRP A 170 4.15 -12.97 5.44
N ASP A 171 5.10 -12.64 6.32
CA ASP A 171 5.39 -13.33 7.57
C ASP A 171 5.22 -14.86 7.43
N PHE A 172 6.20 -15.52 6.78
CA PHE A 172 6.24 -16.98 6.59
C PHE A 172 6.08 -17.81 7.89
N ASN A 173 5.94 -17.18 9.06
CA ASN A 173 5.81 -17.82 10.37
C ASN A 173 4.38 -18.20 10.76
N GLN A 174 3.34 -17.95 9.96
CA GLN A 174 1.95 -18.26 10.36
C GLN A 174 1.35 -19.59 9.88
N ASP A 175 2.05 -20.44 9.11
CA ASP A 175 1.40 -21.63 8.51
C ASP A 175 2.16 -22.97 8.62
N ASP A 176 3.16 -23.13 9.50
CA ASP A 176 3.83 -24.43 9.71
C ASP A 176 3.88 -24.91 11.18
N SER A 177 3.18 -24.25 12.09
CA SER A 177 3.11 -24.66 13.49
C SER A 177 1.67 -24.77 13.97
N GLU A 178 1.27 -26.02 14.26
CA GLU A 178 0.06 -26.48 14.97
C GLU A 178 -1.07 -27.12 14.13
N ILE A 179 -0.70 -28.16 13.37
CA ILE A 179 -1.52 -29.39 13.35
C ILE A 179 -0.75 -30.45 14.13
N GLN A 180 -0.82 -30.38 15.47
CA GLN A 180 -0.66 -31.58 16.29
C GLN A 180 -2.04 -32.20 16.40
N GLU A 181 -2.36 -33.13 15.50
CA GLU A 181 -3.43 -34.11 15.74
C GLU A 181 -3.04 -34.90 17.00
N SER A 182 -3.62 -34.51 18.14
CA SER A 182 -3.67 -35.40 19.30
C SER A 182 -4.70 -36.48 19.00
N ASP A 183 -4.23 -37.58 18.42
CA ASP A 183 -4.94 -38.86 18.43
C ASP A 183 -5.01 -39.37 19.88
N GLU A 184 -5.99 -38.88 20.63
CA GLU A 184 -6.53 -39.61 21.77
C GLU A 184 -7.44 -40.71 21.22
N GLU A 185 -6.96 -41.96 21.19
CA GLU A 185 -7.81 -43.15 21.09
C GLU A 185 -8.63 -43.32 22.39
N PRO A 186 -9.94 -43.56 22.31
CA PRO A 186 -10.65 -44.27 23.36
C PRO A 186 -11.37 -45.50 22.76
N GLY A 187 -10.94 -46.70 23.16
CA GLY A 187 -11.66 -47.95 22.89
C GLY A 187 -10.88 -49.22 23.10
#